data_AF-A0A1U7PYS0-F1
#
_entry.id   AF-A0A1U7PYS0-F1
#
_cell.length_a   1.000
_cell.length_b   1.000
_cell.length_c   1.000
_cell.angle_alpha   90.00
_cell.angle_beta   90.00
_cell.angle_gamma   90.00
#
_symmetry.space_group_name_H-M   'P 1'
#
loop_
_entity.id
_entity.type
_entity.pdbx_description
1 polymer ?
#
loop_
_entity_poly.entity_id
_entity_poly.type
_entity_poly.pdbx_seq_one_letter_code
_entity_poly.pdbx_strand_id
1 'polypeptide(L)'
;MKKIYVLFVLSLFCLSFAQTAQQDSLVEKYTKKCAYHFHYLAQGWEDCITEGLKEDSTIAVFWHHKALPLWKMRKYELALKSYDKAVQYNRSEYLGRRGFLQCIFSKNYSDALKDLNAATDESGDGIQNDHSYDFYKSLCYLQLNGYDKALYFMQLEIDKTKKQAGEELVSPLCYFYKGIIFYEKRDYKSAASELNKALQLQPHFSDAEYYIALNHYKIDHDYSKYTASARLAKKHFDEGYTFNEGDSPYEKYPYQVNWYMINLDH
;
A
#
# COMPACT_ATOMS: atom_id res chain seq x y z
N MET A 1 21.65 53.73 -9.56
CA MET A 1 20.58 52.91 -10.17
C MET A 1 20.57 51.53 -9.52
N LYS A 2 19.62 51.23 -8.63
CA LYS A 2 19.25 49.89 -8.15
C LYS A 2 17.98 50.07 -7.33
N LYS A 3 16.84 50.06 -8.01
CA LYS A 3 15.51 50.08 -7.42
C LYS A 3 14.74 48.90 -8.01
N ILE A 4 13.95 48.26 -7.14
CA ILE A 4 12.83 47.36 -7.45
C ILE A 4 13.21 45.90 -7.75
N TYR A 5 13.20 45.05 -6.70
CA TYR A 5 12.84 43.62 -6.79
C TYR A 5 12.05 43.10 -5.55
N VAL A 6 11.77 43.94 -4.54
CA VAL A 6 11.13 43.48 -3.28
C VAL A 6 9.60 43.52 -3.31
N LEU A 7 8.97 44.34 -4.16
CA LEU A 7 7.50 44.46 -4.24
C LEU A 7 6.82 43.34 -5.06
N PHE A 8 7.52 42.72 -6.01
CA PHE A 8 6.95 41.67 -6.88
C PHE A 8 6.87 40.30 -6.20
N VAL A 9 7.78 40.04 -5.24
CA VAL A 9 7.79 38.77 -4.49
C VAL A 9 6.66 38.74 -3.46
N LEU A 10 6.35 39.88 -2.82
CA LEU A 10 5.23 39.97 -1.87
C LEU A 10 3.86 39.80 -2.53
N SER A 11 3.65 40.36 -3.73
CA SER A 11 2.37 40.22 -4.44
C SER A 11 2.11 38.80 -4.94
N LEU A 12 3.14 38.10 -5.42
CA LEU A 12 3.05 36.68 -5.82
C LEU A 12 2.73 35.78 -4.61
N PHE A 13 3.34 36.05 -3.45
CA PHE A 13 3.06 35.31 -2.22
C PHE A 13 1.60 35.48 -1.76
N CYS A 14 1.09 36.72 -1.73
CA CYS A 14 -0.31 36.98 -1.34
C CYS A 14 -1.33 36.36 -2.31
N LEU A 15 -1.04 36.35 -3.61
CA LEU A 15 -1.90 35.71 -4.62
C LEU A 15 -1.94 34.18 -4.44
N SER A 16 -0.77 33.55 -4.18
CA SER A 16 -0.71 32.11 -3.93
C SER A 16 -1.51 31.71 -2.68
N PHE A 17 -1.40 32.49 -1.60
CA PHE A 17 -2.13 32.22 -0.35
C PHE A 17 -3.64 32.41 -0.50
N ALA A 18 -4.08 33.43 -1.24
CA ALA A 18 -5.51 33.64 -1.51
C ALA A 18 -6.08 32.50 -2.36
N GLN A 19 -5.33 32.01 -3.36
CA GLN A 19 -5.72 30.88 -4.19
C GLN A 19 -5.84 29.59 -3.37
N THR A 20 -4.88 29.30 -2.48
CA THR A 20 -4.96 28.12 -1.60
C THR A 20 -6.17 28.18 -0.67
N ALA A 21 -6.46 29.35 -0.07
CA ALA A 21 -7.63 29.50 0.80
C ALA A 21 -8.96 29.30 0.05
N GLN A 22 -9.05 29.75 -1.21
CA GLN A 22 -10.22 29.50 -2.05
C GLN A 22 -10.36 28.01 -2.37
N GLN A 23 -9.27 27.34 -2.74
CA GLN A 23 -9.27 25.91 -3.03
C GLN A 23 -9.66 25.08 -1.79
N ASP A 24 -9.15 25.43 -0.61
CA ASP A 24 -9.52 24.79 0.65
C ASP A 24 -11.03 24.90 0.93
N SER A 25 -11.62 26.07 0.67
CA SER A 25 -13.07 26.28 0.81
C SER A 25 -13.89 25.40 -0.15
N LEU A 26 -13.45 25.30 -1.42
CA LEU A 26 -14.09 24.41 -2.40
C LEU A 26 -13.97 22.94 -1.98
N VAL A 27 -12.80 22.53 -1.49
CA VAL A 27 -12.58 21.18 -0.98
C VAL A 27 -13.53 20.89 0.18
N GLU A 28 -13.62 21.77 1.17
CA GLU A 28 -14.53 21.58 2.30
C GLU A 28 -16.01 21.49 1.86
N LYS A 29 -16.43 22.37 0.93
CA LYS A 29 -17.78 22.41 0.39
C LYS A 29 -18.16 21.10 -0.31
N TYR A 30 -17.32 20.60 -1.21
CA TYR A 30 -17.66 19.47 -2.07
C TYR A 30 -17.25 18.10 -1.49
N THR A 31 -16.37 18.07 -0.48
CA THR A 31 -16.02 16.83 0.24
C THR A 31 -16.78 16.70 1.56
N LYS A 32 -16.29 17.32 2.64
CA LYS A 32 -16.79 17.19 4.01
C LYS A 32 -18.27 17.57 4.14
N LYS A 33 -18.73 18.60 3.43
CA LYS A 33 -20.12 19.08 3.49
C LYS A 33 -21.04 18.45 2.43
N CYS A 34 -20.53 17.59 1.56
CA CYS A 34 -21.29 17.00 0.45
C CYS A 34 -20.96 15.51 0.26
N ALA A 35 -19.85 15.17 -0.43
CA ALA A 35 -19.56 13.79 -0.84
C ALA A 35 -19.52 12.82 0.36
N TYR A 36 -18.96 13.23 1.50
CA TYR A 36 -18.78 12.36 2.67
C TYR A 36 -20.08 12.00 3.40
N HIS A 37 -21.21 12.64 3.05
CA HIS A 37 -22.53 12.24 3.54
C HIS A 37 -23.11 11.04 2.78
N PHE A 38 -22.46 10.62 1.70
CA PHE A 38 -22.85 9.49 0.88
C PHE A 38 -21.86 8.34 1.02
N HIS A 39 -22.36 7.11 0.88
CA HIS A 39 -21.48 5.98 0.61
C HIS A 39 -20.71 6.24 -0.69
N TYR A 40 -19.44 5.87 -0.78
CA TYR A 40 -18.59 6.20 -1.95
C TYR A 40 -19.06 5.59 -3.28
N LEU A 41 -20.02 4.66 -3.25
CA LEU A 41 -20.68 4.08 -4.44
C LEU A 41 -21.97 4.78 -4.85
N ALA A 42 -22.49 5.71 -4.03
CA ALA A 42 -23.74 6.39 -4.31
C ALA A 42 -23.52 7.54 -5.31
N GLN A 43 -24.53 7.80 -6.14
CA GLN A 43 -24.50 8.88 -7.15
C GLN A 43 -24.20 10.24 -6.52
N GLY A 44 -24.71 10.51 -5.32
CA GLY A 44 -24.42 11.76 -4.59
C GLY A 44 -22.93 12.02 -4.35
N TRP A 45 -22.10 10.97 -4.18
CA TRP A 45 -20.64 11.15 -4.11
C TRP A 45 -20.09 11.68 -5.44
N GLU A 46 -20.45 11.03 -6.54
CA GLU A 46 -20.00 11.41 -7.88
C GLU A 46 -20.48 12.81 -8.27
N ASP A 47 -21.72 13.15 -7.93
CA ASP A 47 -22.31 14.47 -8.17
C ASP A 47 -21.51 15.56 -7.45
N CYS A 48 -21.30 15.41 -6.14
CA CYS A 48 -20.54 16.36 -5.33
C CYS A 48 -19.12 16.59 -5.88
N ILE A 49 -18.40 15.52 -6.20
CA ILE A 49 -17.02 15.60 -6.71
C ILE A 49 -16.98 16.19 -8.13
N THR A 50 -17.96 15.87 -8.98
CA THR A 50 -18.06 16.42 -10.34
C THR A 50 -18.35 17.91 -10.32
N GLU A 51 -19.22 18.39 -9.43
CA GLU A 51 -19.43 19.83 -9.25
C GLU A 51 -18.16 20.53 -8.75
N GLY A 52 -17.43 19.94 -7.81
CA GLY A 52 -16.13 20.47 -7.38
C GLY A 52 -15.12 20.60 -8.53
N LEU A 53 -15.04 19.60 -9.40
CA LEU A 53 -14.18 19.63 -10.58
C LEU A 53 -14.60 20.65 -11.64
N LYS A 54 -15.90 20.94 -11.76
CA LYS A 54 -16.40 22.01 -12.67
C LYS A 54 -15.97 23.39 -12.18
N GLU A 55 -15.97 23.59 -10.88
CA GLU A 55 -15.60 24.86 -10.24
C GLU A 55 -14.08 25.09 -10.29
N ASP A 56 -13.29 24.07 -9.95
CA ASP A 56 -11.84 24.11 -10.12
C ASP A 56 -11.26 22.71 -10.35
N SER A 57 -10.95 22.41 -11.62
CA SER A 57 -10.33 21.16 -12.03
C SER A 57 -8.85 21.04 -11.68
N THR A 58 -8.22 22.09 -11.14
CA THR A 58 -6.81 22.06 -10.71
C THR A 58 -6.63 21.56 -9.28
N ILE A 59 -7.73 21.33 -8.56
CA ILE A 59 -7.70 20.79 -7.20
C ILE A 59 -7.47 19.27 -7.27
N ALA A 60 -6.24 18.86 -6.99
CA ALA A 60 -5.80 17.47 -7.06
C ALA A 60 -6.66 16.50 -6.22
N VAL A 61 -7.14 16.94 -5.06
CA VAL A 61 -7.94 16.11 -4.16
C VAL A 61 -9.28 15.70 -4.76
N PHE A 62 -9.88 16.49 -5.65
CA PHE A 62 -11.11 16.05 -6.34
C PHE A 62 -10.86 14.90 -7.31
N TRP A 63 -9.73 14.91 -8.02
CA TRP A 63 -9.33 13.81 -8.88
C TRP A 63 -9.05 12.53 -8.09
N HIS A 64 -8.42 12.66 -6.91
CA HIS A 64 -8.28 11.57 -5.96
C HIS A 64 -9.65 10.99 -5.55
N HIS A 65 -10.60 11.84 -5.14
CA HIS A 65 -11.95 11.39 -4.72
C HIS A 65 -12.79 10.85 -5.87
N LYS A 66 -12.54 11.29 -7.10
CA LYS A 66 -13.13 10.70 -8.32
C LYS A 66 -12.58 9.29 -8.58
N ALA A 67 -11.30 9.06 -8.30
CA ALA A 67 -10.67 7.76 -8.46
C ALA A 67 -11.03 6.77 -7.34
N LEU A 68 -11.32 7.25 -6.12
CA LEU A 68 -11.49 6.42 -4.93
C LEU A 68 -12.57 5.31 -5.10
N PRO A 69 -13.80 5.60 -5.55
CA PRO A 69 -14.79 4.55 -5.80
C PRO A 69 -14.34 3.54 -6.85
N LEU A 70 -13.62 4.00 -7.87
CA LEU A 70 -13.11 3.15 -8.95
C LEU A 70 -12.05 2.17 -8.44
N TRP A 71 -11.15 2.60 -7.55
CA TRP A 71 -10.20 1.71 -6.88
C TRP A 71 -10.92 0.63 -6.07
N LYS A 72 -11.90 1.03 -5.26
CA LYS A 72 -12.65 0.11 -4.38
C LYS A 72 -13.58 -0.84 -5.15
N MET A 73 -14.01 -0.45 -6.36
CA MET A 73 -14.74 -1.30 -7.32
C MET A 73 -13.82 -2.15 -8.22
N ARG A 74 -12.51 -2.07 -8.05
CA ARG A 74 -11.52 -2.77 -8.88
C ARG A 74 -11.45 -2.32 -10.34
N LYS A 75 -11.93 -1.12 -10.66
CA LYS A 75 -11.91 -0.50 -12.00
C LYS A 75 -10.61 0.28 -12.23
N TYR A 76 -9.48 -0.42 -12.15
CA TYR A 76 -8.14 0.18 -12.03
C TYR A 76 -7.74 1.09 -13.20
N GLU A 77 -8.06 0.70 -14.43
CA GLU A 77 -7.74 1.49 -15.62
C GLU A 77 -8.44 2.85 -15.62
N LEU A 78 -9.68 2.90 -15.13
CA LEU A 78 -10.43 4.15 -14.98
C LEU A 78 -9.96 4.96 -13.77
N ALA A 79 -9.64 4.26 -12.67
CA ALA A 79 -9.11 4.88 -11.46
C ALA A 79 -7.79 5.60 -11.74
N LEU A 80 -6.86 4.95 -12.45
CA LEU A 80 -5.56 5.49 -12.84
C LEU A 80 -5.68 6.74 -13.71
N LYS A 81 -6.60 6.79 -14.69
CA LYS A 81 -6.82 8.00 -15.50
C LYS A 81 -7.17 9.23 -14.64
N SER A 82 -8.01 9.04 -13.63
CA SER A 82 -8.35 10.12 -12.69
C SER A 82 -7.16 10.41 -11.76
N TYR A 83 -6.45 9.38 -11.30
CA TYR A 83 -5.32 9.54 -10.38
C TYR A 83 -4.12 10.23 -11.02
N ASP A 84 -3.89 10.03 -12.32
CA ASP A 84 -2.86 10.73 -13.09
C ASP A 84 -3.08 12.25 -13.07
N LYS A 85 -4.35 12.69 -13.06
CA LYS A 85 -4.68 14.11 -12.86
C LYS A 85 -4.36 14.58 -11.45
N ALA A 86 -4.62 13.78 -10.42
CA ALA A 86 -4.23 14.13 -9.05
C ALA A 86 -2.70 14.34 -8.95
N VAL A 87 -1.91 13.44 -9.54
CA VAL A 87 -0.44 13.56 -9.61
C VAL A 87 -0.01 14.76 -10.45
N GLN A 88 -0.71 15.06 -11.56
CA GLN A 88 -0.42 16.23 -12.40
C GLN A 88 -0.53 17.54 -11.61
N TYR A 89 -1.55 17.67 -10.74
CA TYR A 89 -1.83 18.91 -10.02
C TYR A 89 -1.16 19.01 -8.65
N ASN A 90 -0.91 17.89 -7.97
CA ASN A 90 -0.15 17.86 -6.72
C ASN A 90 0.72 16.60 -6.68
N ARG A 91 1.87 16.69 -7.35
CA ARG A 91 2.81 15.57 -7.50
C ARG A 91 3.37 15.11 -6.16
N SER A 92 3.80 16.03 -5.30
CA SER A 92 4.43 15.70 -4.01
C SER A 92 3.51 14.88 -3.11
N GLU A 93 2.21 15.19 -3.12
CA GLU A 93 1.21 14.46 -2.32
C GLU A 93 0.85 13.10 -2.94
N TYR A 94 0.61 13.06 -4.26
CA TYR A 94 -0.05 11.91 -4.88
C TYR A 94 0.88 10.92 -5.59
N LEU A 95 2.15 11.27 -5.85
CA LEU A 95 3.06 10.38 -6.60
C LEU A 95 3.35 9.08 -5.84
N GLY A 96 3.80 9.18 -4.58
CA GLY A 96 4.06 8.01 -3.74
C GLY A 96 2.80 7.18 -3.51
N ARG A 97 1.65 7.85 -3.35
CA ARG A 97 0.35 7.20 -3.21
C ARG A 97 -0.09 6.46 -4.48
N ARG A 98 0.19 6.99 -5.68
CA ARG A 98 -0.05 6.27 -6.94
C ARG A 98 0.85 5.04 -7.04
N GLY A 99 2.11 5.14 -6.61
CA GLY A 99 3.00 4.00 -6.49
C GLY A 99 2.45 2.88 -5.59
N PHE A 100 1.95 3.24 -4.41
CA PHE A 100 1.24 2.33 -3.50
C PHE A 100 0.02 1.67 -4.17
N LEU A 101 -0.88 2.46 -4.77
CA LEU A 101 -2.10 1.95 -5.41
C LEU A 101 -1.76 1.03 -6.58
N GLN A 102 -0.70 1.33 -7.34
CA GLN A 102 -0.24 0.45 -8.41
C GLN A 102 0.35 -0.86 -7.87
N CYS A 103 1.03 -0.85 -6.72
CA CYS A 103 1.54 -2.05 -6.08
C CYS A 103 0.41 -2.94 -5.54
N ILE A 104 -0.51 -2.37 -4.76
CA ILE A 104 -1.52 -3.14 -4.04
C ILE A 104 -2.78 -3.38 -4.85
N PHE A 105 -3.28 -2.41 -5.60
CA PHE A 105 -4.57 -2.55 -6.30
C PHE A 105 -4.40 -3.06 -7.73
N SER A 106 -3.68 -2.33 -8.59
CA SER A 106 -3.58 -2.69 -10.01
C SER A 106 -2.50 -3.72 -10.32
N LYS A 107 -1.61 -4.02 -9.37
CA LYS A 107 -0.47 -4.95 -9.51
C LYS A 107 0.49 -4.58 -10.65
N ASN A 108 0.59 -3.28 -10.98
CA ASN A 108 1.52 -2.75 -11.97
C ASN A 108 2.89 -2.49 -11.32
N TYR A 109 3.58 -3.55 -10.90
CA TYR A 109 4.76 -3.46 -10.04
C TYR A 109 5.91 -2.64 -10.64
N SER A 110 6.12 -2.71 -11.95
CA SER A 110 7.17 -1.93 -12.62
C SER A 110 6.89 -0.43 -12.60
N ASP A 111 5.64 -0.02 -12.78
CA ASP A 111 5.25 1.39 -12.74
C ASP A 111 5.13 1.89 -11.30
N ALA A 112 4.71 1.03 -10.36
CA ALA A 112 4.78 1.29 -8.93
C ALA A 112 6.22 1.63 -8.49
N LEU A 113 7.21 0.84 -8.90
CA LEU A 113 8.62 1.13 -8.61
C LEU A 113 9.09 2.46 -9.18
N LYS A 114 8.67 2.82 -10.40
CA LYS A 114 9.03 4.13 -11.00
C LYS A 114 8.50 5.27 -10.13
N ASP A 115 7.23 5.20 -9.74
CA ASP A 115 6.60 6.22 -8.91
C ASP A 115 7.20 6.30 -7.51
N LEU A 116 7.39 5.16 -6.84
CA LEU A 116 7.96 5.11 -5.49
C LEU A 116 9.41 5.60 -5.46
N ASN A 117 10.23 5.25 -6.46
CA ASN A 117 11.59 5.77 -6.56
C ASN A 117 11.59 7.28 -6.83
N ALA A 118 10.79 7.75 -7.79
CA ALA A 118 10.67 9.19 -8.07
C ALA A 118 10.18 9.97 -6.83
N ALA A 119 9.20 9.45 -6.09
CA ALA A 119 8.74 10.07 -4.84
C ALA A 119 9.85 10.13 -3.79
N THR A 120 10.62 9.06 -3.60
CA THR A 120 11.78 9.05 -2.69
C THR A 120 12.83 10.07 -3.12
N ASP A 121 13.15 10.14 -4.41
CA ASP A 121 14.19 11.05 -4.93
C ASP A 121 13.76 12.52 -4.82
N GLU A 122 12.48 12.82 -5.03
CA GLU A 122 11.93 14.18 -5.03
C GLU A 122 11.63 14.73 -3.62
N SER A 123 11.20 13.87 -2.68
CA SER A 123 10.64 14.32 -1.39
C SER A 123 11.07 13.48 -0.20
N GLY A 124 11.92 12.48 -0.39
CA GLY A 124 12.31 11.53 0.64
C GLY A 124 11.32 10.36 0.76
N ASP A 125 11.74 9.37 1.55
CA ASP A 125 10.90 8.21 1.86
C ASP A 125 9.68 8.63 2.69
N GLY A 126 8.52 8.08 2.36
CA GLY A 126 7.23 8.46 2.94
C GLY A 126 6.39 7.24 3.27
N ILE A 127 5.30 7.47 4.01
CA ILE A 127 4.39 6.43 4.48
C ILE A 127 3.10 6.46 3.66
N GLN A 128 2.62 5.29 3.23
CA GLN A 128 1.29 5.11 2.63
C GLN A 128 0.56 4.03 3.40
N ASN A 129 -0.60 4.39 3.97
CA ASN A 129 -1.26 3.63 5.02
C ASN A 129 -0.28 3.36 6.17
N ASP A 130 0.06 2.11 6.44
CA ASP A 130 0.85 1.69 7.59
C ASP A 130 2.33 1.39 7.24
N HIS A 131 2.74 1.54 5.98
CA HIS A 131 4.06 1.12 5.49
C HIS A 131 4.79 2.19 4.68
N SER A 132 6.12 2.13 4.68
CA SER A 132 6.97 3.03 3.89
C SER A 132 6.99 2.71 2.39
N TYR A 133 7.58 3.59 1.58
CA TYR A 133 7.84 3.27 0.18
C TYR A 133 8.80 2.09 0.03
N ASP A 134 9.75 1.90 0.93
CA ASP A 134 10.70 0.78 0.87
C ASP A 134 10.00 -0.57 1.08
N PHE A 135 9.01 -0.65 1.96
CA PHE A 135 8.15 -1.83 2.08
C PHE A 135 7.47 -2.15 0.73
N TYR A 136 6.82 -1.17 0.10
CA TYR A 136 6.14 -1.40 -1.18
C TYR A 136 7.11 -1.68 -2.34
N LYS A 137 8.30 -1.07 -2.35
CA LYS A 137 9.37 -1.41 -3.31
C LYS A 137 9.79 -2.86 -3.14
N SER A 138 9.95 -3.34 -1.91
CA SER A 138 10.27 -4.74 -1.65
C SER A 138 9.21 -5.68 -2.23
N LEU A 139 7.91 -5.40 -2.00
CA LEU A 139 6.83 -6.18 -2.59
C LEU A 139 6.86 -6.19 -4.12
N CYS A 140 7.11 -5.03 -4.73
CA CYS A 140 7.22 -4.94 -6.19
C CYS A 140 8.39 -5.78 -6.72
N TYR A 141 9.57 -5.70 -6.08
CA TYR A 141 10.72 -6.52 -6.46
C TYR A 141 10.46 -8.00 -6.26
N LEU A 142 9.82 -8.40 -5.16
CA LEU A 142 9.41 -9.78 -4.92
C LEU A 142 8.52 -10.30 -6.05
N GLN A 143 7.50 -9.52 -6.44
CA GLN A 143 6.59 -9.89 -7.52
C GLN A 143 7.22 -9.91 -8.92
N LEU A 144 8.33 -9.19 -9.09
CA LEU A 144 9.16 -9.20 -10.31
C LEU A 144 10.33 -10.19 -10.22
N ASN A 145 10.34 -11.10 -9.23
CA ASN A 145 11.40 -12.07 -8.96
C ASN A 145 12.79 -11.46 -8.72
N GLY A 146 12.85 -10.18 -8.37
CA GLY A 146 14.06 -9.46 -7.97
C GLY A 146 14.41 -9.69 -6.50
N TYR A 147 14.61 -10.95 -6.09
CA TYR A 147 14.63 -11.34 -4.68
C TYR A 147 15.70 -10.64 -3.84
N ASP A 148 16.90 -10.40 -4.38
CA ASP A 148 17.97 -9.73 -3.60
C ASP A 148 17.64 -8.27 -3.31
N LYS A 149 17.03 -7.57 -4.26
CA LYS A 149 16.52 -6.21 -4.04
C LYS A 149 15.31 -6.23 -3.10
N ALA A 150 14.43 -7.21 -3.22
CA ALA A 150 13.31 -7.36 -2.30
C ALA A 150 13.80 -7.54 -0.85
N LEU A 151 14.80 -8.39 -0.62
CA LEU A 151 15.43 -8.56 0.71
C LEU A 151 16.08 -7.27 1.20
N TYR A 152 16.82 -6.57 0.33
CA TYR A 152 17.48 -5.31 0.68
C TYR A 152 16.47 -4.28 1.20
N PHE A 153 15.41 -4.01 0.44
CA PHE A 153 14.40 -3.01 0.84
C PHE A 153 13.60 -3.44 2.07
N MET A 154 13.29 -4.73 2.21
CA MET A 154 12.59 -5.22 3.40
C MET A 154 13.47 -5.13 4.66
N GLN A 155 14.77 -5.43 4.54
CA GLN A 155 15.71 -5.28 5.66
C GLN A 155 15.90 -3.81 6.02
N LEU A 156 15.95 -2.92 5.03
CA LEU A 156 16.04 -1.48 5.25
C LEU A 156 14.83 -0.95 6.04
N GLU A 157 13.62 -1.40 5.70
CA GLU A 157 12.40 -1.08 6.45
C GLU A 157 12.49 -1.54 7.91
N ILE A 158 12.85 -2.81 8.12
CA ILE A 158 13.01 -3.38 9.46
C ILE A 158 14.03 -2.58 10.28
N ASP A 159 15.21 -2.30 9.72
CA ASP A 159 16.29 -1.61 10.42
C ASP A 159 15.92 -0.16 10.77
N LYS A 160 15.23 0.55 9.86
CA LYS A 160 14.71 1.90 10.11
C LYS A 160 13.72 1.89 11.27
N THR A 161 12.74 0.99 11.24
CA THR A 161 11.70 0.90 12.26
C THR A 161 12.28 0.50 13.62
N LYS A 162 13.17 -0.51 13.65
CA LYS A 162 13.89 -0.91 14.88
C LYS A 162 14.65 0.25 15.49
N LYS A 163 15.33 1.04 14.67
CA LYS A 163 16.10 2.21 15.12
C LYS A 163 15.22 3.33 15.66
N GLN A 164 14.05 3.56 15.06
CA GLN A 164 13.17 4.67 15.39
C GLN A 164 12.22 4.36 16.56
N ALA A 165 11.75 3.12 16.63
CA ALA A 165 10.54 2.75 17.36
C ALA A 165 10.63 1.42 18.13
N GLY A 166 11.68 0.62 17.93
CA GLY A 166 11.83 -0.69 18.59
C GLY A 166 11.42 -1.87 17.70
N GLU A 167 11.74 -3.09 18.14
CA GLU A 167 11.50 -4.32 17.37
C GLU A 167 10.03 -4.74 17.40
N GLU A 168 9.36 -4.47 18.50
CA GLU A 168 7.94 -4.69 18.74
C GLU A 168 7.03 -3.84 17.84
N LEU A 169 7.55 -2.73 17.26
CA LEU A 169 6.82 -1.88 16.34
C LEU A 169 7.12 -2.16 14.86
N VAL A 170 7.96 -3.15 14.56
CA VAL A 170 8.12 -3.64 13.19
C VAL A 170 6.83 -4.36 12.79
N SER A 171 6.27 -4.04 11.62
CA SER A 171 5.09 -4.75 11.15
C SER A 171 5.36 -6.26 11.02
N PRO A 172 4.46 -7.15 11.50
CA PRO A 172 4.59 -8.60 11.27
C PRO A 172 4.69 -8.94 9.78
N LEU A 173 4.12 -8.10 8.90
CA LEU A 173 4.22 -8.26 7.46
C LEU A 173 5.65 -8.14 6.95
N CYS A 174 6.52 -7.37 7.59
CA CYS A 174 7.92 -7.26 7.17
C CYS A 174 8.63 -8.61 7.28
N TYR A 175 8.44 -9.31 8.41
CA TYR A 175 9.00 -10.64 8.61
C TYR A 175 8.29 -11.70 7.78
N PHE A 176 6.97 -11.59 7.60
CA PHE A 176 6.23 -12.46 6.69
C PHE A 176 6.78 -12.41 5.28
N TYR A 177 6.87 -11.21 4.69
CA TYR A 177 7.36 -11.05 3.32
C TYR A 177 8.83 -11.38 3.18
N LYS A 178 9.67 -11.12 4.18
CA LYS A 178 11.05 -11.60 4.19
C LYS A 178 11.11 -13.13 4.16
N GLY A 179 10.24 -13.79 4.91
CA GLY A 179 10.02 -15.24 4.86
C GLY A 179 9.58 -15.73 3.47
N ILE A 180 8.63 -15.04 2.83
CA ILE A 180 8.20 -15.32 1.46
C ILE A 180 9.36 -15.17 0.47
N ILE A 181 10.18 -14.13 0.60
CA ILE A 181 11.32 -13.94 -0.30
C ILE A 181 12.32 -15.10 -0.17
N PHE A 182 12.60 -15.58 1.05
CA PHE A 182 13.42 -16.78 1.23
C PHE A 182 12.76 -18.04 0.70
N TYR A 183 11.43 -18.18 0.85
CA TYR A 183 10.66 -19.29 0.29
C TYR A 183 10.82 -19.36 -1.24
N GLU A 184 10.67 -18.24 -1.94
CA GLU A 184 10.86 -18.11 -3.38
C GLU A 184 12.31 -18.43 -3.81
N LYS A 185 13.29 -18.04 -2.99
CA LYS A 185 14.70 -18.42 -3.16
C LYS A 185 14.99 -19.90 -2.83
N ARG A 186 13.98 -20.67 -2.38
CA ARG A 186 14.08 -22.07 -1.92
C ARG A 186 14.96 -22.25 -0.68
N ASP A 187 15.21 -21.19 0.07
CA ASP A 187 15.85 -21.27 1.38
C ASP A 187 14.77 -21.46 2.46
N TYR A 188 14.26 -22.68 2.53
CA TYR A 188 13.11 -23.01 3.37
C TYR A 188 13.41 -22.89 4.88
N LYS A 189 14.68 -23.02 5.28
CA LYS A 189 15.11 -22.85 6.67
C LYS A 189 15.05 -21.38 7.08
N SER A 190 15.65 -20.50 6.27
CA SER A 190 15.58 -19.06 6.53
C SER A 190 14.15 -18.53 6.41
N ALA A 191 13.37 -19.06 5.46
CA ALA A 191 11.95 -18.73 5.32
C ALA A 191 11.16 -19.04 6.59
N ALA A 192 11.25 -20.26 7.11
CA ALA A 192 10.59 -20.65 8.35
C ALA A 192 11.07 -19.79 9.54
N SER A 193 12.36 -19.46 9.62
CA SER A 193 12.90 -18.60 10.67
C SER A 193 12.27 -17.19 10.66
N GLU A 194 12.20 -16.53 9.50
CA GLU A 194 11.59 -15.20 9.42
C GLU A 194 10.06 -15.25 9.62
N LEU A 195 9.36 -16.27 9.10
CA LEU A 195 7.92 -16.44 9.34
C LEU A 195 7.61 -16.65 10.83
N ASN A 196 8.47 -17.35 11.57
CA ASN A 196 8.31 -17.49 13.03
C ASN A 196 8.44 -16.14 13.76
N LYS A 197 9.26 -15.20 13.26
CA LYS A 197 9.29 -13.83 13.81
C LYS A 197 7.99 -13.09 13.54
N ALA A 198 7.37 -13.29 12.38
CA ALA A 198 6.04 -12.73 12.12
C ALA A 198 5.00 -13.24 13.14
N LEU A 199 5.05 -14.54 13.48
CA LEU A 199 4.16 -15.13 14.50
C LEU A 199 4.45 -14.66 15.93
N GLN A 200 5.68 -14.26 16.24
CA GLN A 200 6.00 -13.66 17.54
C GLN A 200 5.32 -12.29 17.72
N LEU A 201 5.18 -11.52 16.64
CA LEU A 201 4.55 -10.20 16.66
C LEU A 201 3.03 -10.26 16.43
N GLN A 202 2.58 -11.22 15.63
CA GLN A 202 1.17 -11.51 15.38
C GLN A 202 0.89 -12.99 15.56
N PRO A 203 0.55 -13.42 16.78
CA PRO A 203 0.14 -14.80 17.05
C PRO A 203 -1.03 -15.21 16.15
N HIS A 204 -1.00 -16.47 15.72
CA HIS A 204 -2.03 -17.10 14.87
C HIS A 204 -2.15 -16.52 13.46
N PHE A 205 -1.18 -15.75 12.96
CA PHE A 205 -1.23 -15.24 11.60
C PHE A 205 -1.23 -16.40 10.57
N SER A 206 -2.43 -16.76 10.10
CA SER A 206 -2.69 -18.00 9.37
C SER A 206 -1.89 -18.15 8.08
N ASP A 207 -1.68 -17.03 7.35
CA ASP A 207 -0.84 -17.04 6.17
C ASP A 207 0.60 -17.45 6.52
N ALA A 208 1.18 -16.88 7.60
CA ALA A 208 2.53 -17.23 8.04
C ALA A 208 2.62 -18.70 8.47
N GLU A 209 1.63 -19.19 9.23
CA GLU A 209 1.55 -20.60 9.65
C GLU A 209 1.47 -21.55 8.45
N TYR A 210 0.68 -21.21 7.44
CA TYR A 210 0.59 -21.98 6.20
C TYR A 210 1.94 -22.07 5.48
N TYR A 211 2.63 -20.94 5.31
CA TYR A 211 3.95 -20.97 4.67
C TYR A 211 4.99 -21.69 5.53
N ILE A 212 4.91 -21.66 6.87
CA ILE A 212 5.78 -22.47 7.74
C ILE A 212 5.51 -23.96 7.50
N ALA A 213 4.25 -24.39 7.46
CA ALA A 213 3.89 -25.78 7.14
C ALA A 213 4.45 -26.20 5.78
N LEU A 214 4.32 -25.34 4.77
CA LEU A 214 4.84 -25.58 3.43
C LEU A 214 6.37 -25.65 3.40
N ASN A 215 7.07 -24.79 4.15
CA ASN A 215 8.53 -24.83 4.28
C ASN A 215 9.01 -26.13 4.94
N HIS A 216 8.37 -26.57 6.02
CA HIS A 216 8.69 -27.84 6.67
C HIS A 216 8.50 -29.01 5.70
N TYR A 217 7.37 -29.07 4.99
CA TYR A 217 7.14 -30.08 3.96
C TYR A 217 8.24 -30.13 2.90
N LYS A 218 8.72 -28.96 2.44
CA LYS A 218 9.82 -28.89 1.47
C LYS A 218 11.16 -29.39 2.01
N ILE A 219 11.33 -29.42 3.33
CA ILE A 219 12.54 -29.92 4.00
C ILE A 219 12.40 -31.42 4.29
N ASP A 220 11.32 -31.82 4.95
CA ASP A 220 11.15 -33.16 5.53
C ASP A 220 10.38 -34.14 4.63
N HIS A 221 9.64 -33.64 3.64
CA HIS A 221 8.76 -34.39 2.75
C HIS A 221 7.64 -35.16 3.49
N ASP A 222 7.29 -34.72 4.70
CA ASP A 222 6.26 -35.32 5.54
C ASP A 222 4.89 -34.68 5.28
N TYR A 223 4.14 -35.29 4.36
CA TYR A 223 2.84 -34.78 3.96
C TYR A 223 1.81 -34.80 5.10
N SER A 224 1.92 -35.76 6.05
CA SER A 224 0.98 -35.83 7.17
C SER A 224 1.19 -34.69 8.16
N LYS A 225 2.44 -34.29 8.41
CA LYS A 225 2.72 -33.09 9.23
C LYS A 225 2.25 -31.83 8.54
N TYR A 226 2.50 -31.72 7.23
CA TYR A 226 2.01 -30.61 6.43
C TYR A 226 0.51 -30.42 6.55
N THR A 227 -0.29 -31.47 6.29
CA THR A 227 -1.75 -31.36 6.34
C THR A 227 -2.27 -31.04 7.73
N ALA A 228 -1.67 -31.61 8.78
CA ALA A 228 -2.02 -31.27 10.16
C ALA A 228 -1.77 -29.78 10.47
N SER A 229 -0.59 -29.25 10.12
CA SER A 229 -0.26 -27.82 10.33
C SER A 229 -1.09 -26.90 9.44
N ALA A 230 -1.33 -27.26 8.18
CA ALA A 230 -2.13 -26.46 7.27
C ALA A 230 -3.61 -26.41 7.68
N ARG A 231 -4.16 -27.49 8.28
CA ARG A 231 -5.51 -27.48 8.88
C ARG A 231 -5.60 -26.55 10.09
N LEU A 232 -4.56 -26.49 10.93
CA LEU A 232 -4.51 -25.55 12.04
C LEU A 232 -4.48 -24.10 11.53
N ALA A 233 -3.62 -23.81 10.55
CA ALA A 233 -3.56 -22.49 9.91
C ALA A 233 -4.92 -22.11 9.27
N LYS A 234 -5.60 -23.06 8.61
CA LYS A 234 -6.95 -22.85 8.06
C LYS A 234 -7.96 -22.52 9.16
N LYS A 235 -7.88 -23.17 10.33
CA LYS A 235 -8.75 -22.86 11.46
C LYS A 235 -8.54 -21.42 11.94
N HIS A 236 -7.28 -20.98 12.10
CA HIS A 236 -7.01 -19.60 12.48
C HIS A 236 -7.46 -18.60 11.40
N PHE A 237 -7.35 -18.96 10.11
CA PHE A 237 -7.93 -18.15 9.03
C PHE A 237 -9.45 -17.99 9.19
N ASP A 238 -10.18 -19.08 9.49
CA ASP A 238 -11.63 -19.05 9.69
C ASP A 238 -12.05 -18.23 10.93
N GLU A 239 -11.15 -18.11 11.91
CA GLU A 239 -11.29 -17.23 13.07
C GLU A 239 -10.94 -15.76 12.75
N GLY A 240 -10.49 -15.46 11.53
CA GLY A 240 -10.17 -14.12 11.05
C GLY A 240 -8.70 -13.71 11.21
N TYR A 241 -7.81 -14.61 11.63
CA TYR A 241 -6.38 -14.32 11.81
C TYR A 241 -5.63 -14.37 10.46
N THR A 242 -5.81 -13.34 9.65
CA THR A 242 -5.15 -13.14 8.33
C THR A 242 -4.58 -11.73 8.28
N PHE A 243 -4.12 -11.28 7.11
CA PHE A 243 -3.88 -9.86 6.80
C PHE A 243 -5.00 -8.96 7.36
N ASN A 244 -4.61 -7.95 8.13
CA ASN A 244 -5.50 -6.99 8.78
C ASN A 244 -5.31 -5.55 8.24
N GLU A 245 -4.63 -5.40 7.10
CA GLU A 245 -4.41 -4.11 6.45
C GLU A 245 -5.76 -3.47 6.08
N GLY A 246 -5.88 -2.15 6.22
CA GLY A 246 -7.13 -1.42 5.96
C GLY A 246 -7.69 -1.58 4.54
N ASP A 247 -6.85 -1.98 3.58
CA ASP A 247 -7.24 -2.24 2.19
C ASP A 247 -7.58 -3.71 1.88
N SER A 248 -7.35 -4.65 2.83
CA SER A 248 -7.66 -6.08 2.68
C SER A 248 -9.13 -6.39 2.32
N PRO A 249 -10.14 -5.60 2.76
CA PRO A 249 -11.52 -5.82 2.31
C PRO A 249 -11.71 -5.60 0.80
N TYR A 250 -10.84 -4.81 0.16
CA TYR A 250 -10.97 -4.39 -1.23
C TYR A 250 -10.01 -5.12 -2.16
N GLU A 251 -8.83 -5.52 -1.69
CA GLU A 251 -7.86 -6.22 -2.50
C GLU A 251 -7.01 -7.20 -1.68
N LYS A 252 -6.70 -8.36 -2.28
CA LYS A 252 -5.79 -9.32 -1.70
C LYS A 252 -4.36 -8.85 -1.83
N TYR A 253 -3.61 -8.96 -0.74
CA TYR A 253 -2.19 -8.67 -0.76
C TYR A 253 -1.42 -9.79 -1.47
N PRO A 254 -0.25 -9.49 -2.08
CA PRO A 254 0.59 -10.51 -2.69
C PRO A 254 0.88 -11.66 -1.71
N TYR A 255 0.86 -12.91 -2.20
CA TYR A 255 1.09 -14.12 -1.39
C TYR A 255 0.08 -14.40 -0.27
N GLN A 256 -1.00 -13.60 -0.13
CA GLN A 256 -2.12 -13.97 0.74
C GLN A 256 -2.70 -15.33 0.31
N VAL A 257 -2.88 -16.22 1.28
CA VAL A 257 -3.23 -17.61 1.03
C VAL A 257 -4.63 -17.70 0.44
N ASN A 258 -4.74 -18.36 -0.72
CA ASN A 258 -6.03 -18.70 -1.30
C ASN A 258 -6.49 -20.07 -0.80
N TRP A 259 -7.16 -20.09 0.34
CA TRP A 259 -7.64 -21.32 0.98
C TRP A 259 -8.58 -22.17 0.14
N TYR A 260 -9.22 -21.60 -0.89
CA TYR A 260 -10.01 -22.38 -1.85
C TYR A 260 -9.17 -23.31 -2.73
N MET A 261 -7.88 -23.00 -2.92
CA MET A 261 -6.96 -23.76 -3.76
C MET A 261 -6.16 -24.81 -2.99
N ILE A 262 -6.41 -24.96 -1.68
CA ILE A 262 -5.67 -25.88 -0.81
C ILE A 262 -6.60 -27.05 -0.48
N ASN A 263 -6.28 -28.24 -1.01
CA ASN A 263 -6.97 -29.47 -0.65
C ASN A 263 -6.40 -30.02 0.67
N LEU A 264 -7.22 -30.01 1.72
CA LEU A 264 -6.90 -30.55 3.04
C LEU A 264 -7.78 -31.75 3.42
N ASP A 265 -8.49 -32.35 2.46
CA ASP A 265 -9.48 -33.42 2.68
C ASP A 265 -8.88 -34.84 2.65
N HIS A 266 -7.56 -34.95 2.49
CA HIS A 266 -6.83 -36.23 2.48
C HIS A 266 -5.93 -36.42 3.71
#